data_AF-A0A521XYV2-F1
#
_entry.id   AF-A0A521XYV2-F1
#
_cell.length_a   1.000
_cell.length_b   1.000
_cell.length_c   1.000
_cell.angle_alpha   90.00
_cell.angle_beta   90.00
_cell.angle_gamma   90.00
#
_symmetry.space_group_name_H-M   'P 1'
#
loop_
_entity.id
_entity.type
_entity.pdbx_description
1 polymer ?
#
loop_
_entity_poly.entity_id
_entity_poly.type
_entity_poly.pdbx_seq_one_letter_code
_entity_poly.pdbx_strand_id
1 'polypeptide(L)'
;MLINATHKDEELRIALASGQFLYDLIIESTSREQKQSNIYKGTVTRIEPSLEAAFVDYGEGRHGFLPLKEVARSCFRKDYADNGRRPAINEVLEEGQELIIQVEKEERGNKGAALTTFITLPGCYLVLMPNNPRAGGVSRRIEGDERDELHGILNSLQVPDGMGLIIRTAGGGRSLEELQWDLDILLRLWNVICQAAEDEKGGSSSTSAAHRPAPFLIYQEGNAVIRALRDYLRKEIDEILIDHTDVYEDVVKHLELIRPDFISRVKLYKDPTPLFT
;
A
#
# COMPACT_ATOMS: atom_id res chain seq x y z
N MET A 1 -17.65 7.05 12.57
CA MET A 1 -16.21 7.41 12.50
C MET A 1 -16.11 8.90 12.70
N LEU A 2 -15.21 9.36 13.56
CA LEU A 2 -15.01 10.77 13.87
C LEU A 2 -13.57 11.14 13.49
N ILE A 3 -13.38 12.18 12.70
CA ILE A 3 -12.07 12.67 12.25
C ILE A 3 -11.91 14.08 12.76
N ASN A 4 -11.02 14.25 13.74
CA ASN A 4 -10.61 15.55 14.26
C ASN A 4 -9.31 15.97 13.59
N ALA A 5 -9.40 17.04 12.81
CA ALA A 5 -8.33 17.64 12.04
C ALA A 5 -8.23 19.15 12.31
N THR A 6 -8.74 19.63 13.45
CA THR A 6 -8.62 21.04 13.87
C THR A 6 -7.17 21.52 13.86
N HIS A 7 -6.23 20.66 14.25
CA HIS A 7 -4.79 20.90 14.24
C HIS A 7 -4.08 20.04 13.19
N LYS A 8 -4.63 19.96 11.97
CA LYS A 8 -4.12 19.07 10.91
C LYS A 8 -2.62 19.19 10.64
N ASP A 9 -2.02 20.35 10.91
CA ASP A 9 -0.59 20.60 10.69
C ASP A 9 0.30 20.07 11.83
N GLU A 10 -0.28 19.62 12.95
CA GLU A 10 0.43 19.05 14.11
C GLU A 10 0.01 17.60 14.39
N GLU A 11 -1.31 17.34 14.37
CA GLU A 11 -1.92 16.08 14.77
C GLU A 11 -3.27 15.84 14.07
N LEU A 12 -3.44 14.64 13.54
CA LEU A 12 -4.70 14.10 13.07
C LEU A 12 -5.18 13.01 14.03
N ARG A 13 -6.45 13.09 14.44
CA ARG A 13 -7.06 12.10 15.33
C ARG A 13 -8.28 11.47 14.68
N ILE A 14 -8.34 10.14 14.70
CA ILE A 14 -9.46 9.38 14.15
C ILE A 14 -9.99 8.46 15.23
N ALA A 15 -11.25 8.65 15.60
CA ALA A 15 -11.94 7.86 16.60
C ALA A 15 -13.00 6.97 15.95
N LEU A 16 -13.00 5.70 16.33
CA LEU A 16 -14.06 4.76 16.00
C LEU A 16 -14.90 4.54 17.24
N ALA A 17 -16.17 4.93 17.16
CA ALA A 17 -17.10 4.88 18.26
C ALA A 17 -18.40 4.19 17.86
N SER A 18 -19.00 3.48 18.81
CA SER A 18 -20.35 2.93 18.72
C SER A 18 -21.21 3.63 19.77
N GLY A 19 -22.10 4.52 19.31
CA GLY A 19 -22.77 5.48 20.18
C GLY A 19 -21.75 6.36 20.89
N GLN A 20 -21.72 6.33 22.22
CA GLN A 20 -20.75 7.06 23.06
C GLN A 20 -19.52 6.23 23.46
N PHE A 21 -19.43 4.97 23.03
CA PHE A 21 -18.32 4.09 23.40
C PHE A 21 -17.23 4.12 22.33
N LEU A 22 -16.07 4.66 22.69
CA LEU A 22 -14.85 4.60 21.89
C LEU A 22 -14.29 3.17 21.93
N TYR A 23 -14.00 2.59 20.77
CA TYR A 23 -13.38 1.27 20.67
C TYR A 23 -12.04 1.27 19.93
N ASP A 24 -11.73 2.30 19.14
CA ASP A 24 -10.42 2.47 18.53
C ASP A 24 -10.07 3.97 18.41
N LEU A 25 -8.78 4.29 18.53
CA LEU A 25 -8.26 5.65 18.42
C LEU A 25 -6.91 5.64 17.72
N ILE A 26 -6.85 6.34 16.60
CA ILE A 26 -5.64 6.52 15.81
C ILE A 26 -5.22 7.99 15.94
N ILE A 27 -3.96 8.20 16.31
CA ILE A 27 -3.35 9.52 16.41
C ILE A 27 -2.10 9.51 15.54
N GLU A 28 -2.03 10.45 14.60
CA GLU A 28 -0.88 10.63 13.73
C GLU A 28 -0.37 12.06 13.85
N SER A 29 0.90 12.21 14.21
CA SER A 29 1.57 13.51 14.13
C SER A 29 2.13 13.72 12.73
N THR A 30 1.86 14.88 12.16
CA THR A 30 2.40 15.35 10.88
C THR A 30 3.88 15.74 10.95
N SER A 31 4.47 15.82 12.15
CA SER A 31 5.89 16.13 12.34
C SER A 31 6.83 15.05 11.79
N ARG A 32 6.33 13.81 11.63
CA ARG A 32 7.09 12.69 11.07
C ARG A 32 6.35 12.09 9.89
N GLU A 33 6.90 12.30 8.70
CA GLU A 33 6.44 11.62 7.50
C GLU A 33 6.63 10.10 7.65
N GLN A 34 5.53 9.36 7.56
CA GLN A 34 5.59 7.90 7.52
C GLN A 34 5.97 7.46 6.11
N LYS A 35 7.02 6.65 6.02
CA LYS A 35 7.56 6.13 4.76
C LYS A 35 7.28 4.65 4.58
N GLN A 36 6.73 3.99 5.60
CA GLN A 36 6.28 2.61 5.49
C GLN A 36 5.27 2.47 4.35
N SER A 37 5.41 1.41 3.55
CA SER A 37 4.58 1.10 2.38
C SER A 37 4.74 2.01 1.16
N ASN A 38 5.54 3.09 1.24
CA ASN A 38 5.92 3.87 0.05
C ASN A 38 6.67 3.00 -0.96
N ILE A 39 6.47 3.30 -2.25
CA ILE A 39 7.09 2.60 -3.37
C ILE A 39 7.98 3.58 -4.12
N TYR A 40 9.21 3.17 -4.39
CA TYR A 40 10.24 3.95 -5.06
C TYR A 40 10.80 3.19 -6.25
N LYS A 41 11.35 3.93 -7.20
CA LYS A 41 12.38 3.43 -8.11
C LYS A 41 13.72 3.66 -7.42
N GLY A 42 14.49 2.60 -7.19
CA GLY A 42 15.81 2.69 -6.56
C GLY A 42 16.88 1.98 -7.37
N THR A 43 18.15 2.28 -7.09
CA THR A 43 19.32 1.70 -7.76
C THR A 43 20.12 0.86 -6.79
N VAL A 44 20.47 -0.37 -7.19
CA VAL A 44 21.38 -1.24 -6.42
C VAL A 44 22.77 -0.60 -6.37
N THR A 45 23.21 -0.20 -5.19
CA THR A 45 24.50 0.46 -4.97
C THR A 45 25.62 -0.52 -4.68
N ARG A 46 25.30 -1.60 -3.98
CA ARG A 46 26.29 -2.58 -3.51
C ARG A 46 25.61 -3.91 -3.22
N ILE A 47 26.28 -5.00 -3.57
CA ILE A 47 25.84 -6.37 -3.25
C ILE A 47 26.75 -6.95 -2.16
N GLU A 48 26.14 -7.54 -1.12
CA GLU A 48 26.84 -8.14 0.02
C GLU A 48 26.48 -9.63 0.14
N PRO A 49 27.24 -10.54 -0.51
CA PRO A 49 26.96 -11.97 -0.49
C PRO A 49 26.96 -12.58 0.92
N SER A 50 27.81 -12.09 1.82
CA SER A 50 27.85 -12.56 3.21
C SER A 50 26.55 -12.32 3.97
N LEU A 51 25.76 -11.33 3.56
CA LEU A 51 24.44 -11.02 4.12
C LEU A 51 23.30 -11.59 3.29
N GLU A 52 23.59 -12.18 2.11
CA GLU A 52 22.62 -12.52 1.07
C GLU A 52 21.66 -11.35 0.78
N ALA A 53 22.23 -10.15 0.59
CA ALA A 53 21.47 -8.92 0.45
C ALA A 53 22.16 -7.89 -0.46
N ALA A 54 21.39 -6.89 -0.88
CA ALA A 54 21.85 -5.72 -1.62
C ALA A 54 21.46 -4.43 -0.89
N PHE A 55 22.24 -3.37 -1.07
CA PHE A 55 21.93 -2.03 -0.61
C PHE A 55 21.41 -1.21 -1.78
N VAL A 56 20.26 -0.56 -1.61
CA VAL A 56 19.57 0.18 -2.66
C VAL A 56 19.51 1.66 -2.28
N ASP A 57 19.97 2.54 -3.16
CA ASP A 57 19.68 3.97 -3.07
C ASP A 57 18.28 4.21 -3.66
N TYR A 58 17.40 4.80 -2.85
CA TYR A 58 16.02 5.13 -3.22
C TYR A 58 15.69 6.60 -2.98
N GLY A 59 16.72 7.45 -2.84
CA GLY A 59 16.59 8.91 -2.74
C GLY A 59 16.43 9.42 -1.31
N GLU A 60 16.63 8.56 -0.32
CA GLU A 60 16.54 8.88 1.10
C GLU A 60 17.92 8.98 1.77
N GLY A 61 17.95 9.39 3.04
CA GLY A 61 19.19 9.65 3.76
C GLY A 61 20.13 8.45 3.90
N ARG A 62 19.59 7.22 4.00
CA ARG A 62 20.40 5.99 4.06
C ARG A 62 19.94 5.00 2.99
N HIS A 63 20.90 4.24 2.47
CA HIS A 63 20.56 3.14 1.55
C HIS A 63 19.71 2.10 2.28
N GLY A 64 18.68 1.62 1.61
CA GLY A 64 17.82 0.57 2.12
C GLY A 64 18.47 -0.80 1.98
N PHE A 65 18.03 -1.73 2.81
CA PHE A 65 18.50 -3.10 2.87
C PHE A 65 17.49 -4.03 2.18
N LEU A 66 17.89 -4.64 1.06
CA LEU A 66 17.09 -5.57 0.26
C LEU A 66 17.68 -6.98 0.34
N PRO A 67 17.16 -7.87 1.19
CA PRO A 67 17.64 -9.26 1.28
C PRO A 67 17.14 -10.10 0.09
N LEU A 68 17.91 -11.11 -0.31
CA LEU A 68 17.59 -12.01 -1.44
C LEU A 68 16.19 -12.62 -1.36
N LYS A 69 15.74 -12.95 -0.16
CA LYS A 69 14.40 -13.54 0.06
C LYS A 69 13.25 -12.60 -0.31
N GLU A 70 13.52 -11.30 -0.42
CA GLU A 70 12.58 -10.23 -0.78
C GLU A 70 12.76 -9.76 -2.23
N VAL A 71 13.54 -10.49 -3.04
CA VAL A 71 13.77 -10.22 -4.46
C VAL A 71 12.86 -11.13 -5.31
N ALA A 72 11.94 -10.52 -6.05
CA ALA A 72 11.06 -11.20 -6.99
C ALA A 72 11.88 -11.74 -8.16
N ARG A 73 11.49 -12.90 -8.68
CA ARG A 73 12.19 -13.54 -9.82
C ARG A 73 12.16 -12.68 -11.08
N SER A 74 11.11 -11.87 -11.26
CA SER A 74 11.02 -10.89 -12.35
C SER A 74 12.08 -9.79 -12.29
N CYS A 75 12.69 -9.58 -11.11
CA CYS A 75 13.77 -8.63 -10.91
C CYS A 75 15.17 -9.25 -11.08
N PHE A 76 15.27 -10.55 -11.37
CA PHE A 76 16.57 -11.17 -11.62
C PHE A 76 17.16 -10.67 -12.95
N ARG A 77 18.48 -10.63 -13.04
CA ARG A 77 19.19 -10.35 -14.29
C ARG A 77 18.71 -11.28 -15.42
N LYS A 78 18.57 -10.73 -16.63
CA LYS A 78 17.93 -11.41 -17.77
C LYS A 78 18.65 -12.69 -18.22
N ASP A 79 19.94 -12.78 -17.93
CA ASP A 79 20.83 -13.89 -18.27
C ASP A 79 20.96 -14.93 -17.13
N TYR A 80 20.22 -14.77 -16.02
CA TYR A 80 20.16 -15.78 -14.98
C TYR A 80 19.42 -17.03 -15.47
N ALA A 81 20.12 -18.17 -15.53
CA ALA A 81 19.53 -19.47 -15.80
C ALA A 81 19.03 -20.12 -14.50
N ASP A 82 17.71 -20.29 -14.37
CA ASP A 82 17.12 -20.97 -13.21
C ASP A 82 17.39 -22.49 -13.28
N ASN A 83 18.46 -22.91 -12.61
CA ASN A 83 18.87 -24.31 -12.53
C ASN A 83 18.22 -25.07 -11.37
N GLY A 84 17.13 -24.55 -10.78
CA GLY A 84 16.39 -25.20 -9.69
C GLY A 84 17.09 -25.18 -8.32
N ARG A 85 18.29 -24.59 -8.22
CA ARG A 85 18.98 -24.33 -6.95
C ARG A 85 18.59 -22.96 -6.39
N ARG A 86 18.81 -22.77 -5.09
CA ARG A 86 18.73 -21.43 -4.49
C ARG A 86 19.89 -20.58 -5.03
N PRO A 87 19.62 -19.45 -5.73
CA PRO A 87 20.68 -18.55 -6.18
C PRO A 87 21.38 -17.88 -5.00
N ALA A 88 22.59 -17.40 -5.23
CA ALA A 88 23.22 -16.38 -4.40
C ALA A 88 22.85 -14.97 -4.91
N ILE A 89 22.82 -13.96 -4.02
CA ILE A 89 22.41 -12.59 -4.40
C ILE A 89 23.21 -11.98 -5.56
N ASN A 90 24.52 -12.27 -5.63
CA ASN A 90 25.42 -11.80 -6.69
C ASN A 90 25.22 -12.52 -8.04
N GLU A 91 24.46 -13.62 -8.06
CA GLU A 91 24.06 -14.31 -9.29
C GLU A 91 22.78 -13.72 -9.88
N VAL A 92 21.99 -12.97 -9.10
CA VAL A 92 20.65 -12.52 -9.52
C VAL A 92 20.50 -11.01 -9.65
N LEU A 93 21.31 -10.23 -8.93
CA LEU A 93 21.34 -8.77 -9.04
C LEU A 93 22.72 -8.30 -9.50
N GLU A 94 22.76 -7.07 -10.04
CA GLU A 94 23.99 -6.36 -10.38
C GLU A 94 24.00 -4.92 -9.81
N GLU A 95 25.20 -4.38 -9.56
CA GLU A 95 25.34 -2.98 -9.18
C GLU A 95 24.93 -2.06 -10.33
N GLY A 96 24.21 -0.98 -10.02
CA GLY A 96 23.61 -0.09 -11.01
C GLY A 96 22.21 -0.53 -11.49
N GLN A 97 21.75 -1.73 -11.13
CA GLN A 97 20.42 -2.21 -11.52
C GLN A 97 19.31 -1.36 -10.86
N GLU A 98 18.35 -0.90 -11.66
CA GLU A 98 17.16 -0.21 -11.15
C GLU A 98 16.03 -1.19 -10.80
N LEU A 99 15.40 -0.99 -9.64
CA LEU A 99 14.35 -1.84 -9.10
C LEU A 99 13.17 -0.99 -8.60
N ILE A 100 11.96 -1.52 -8.73
CA ILE A 100 10.79 -1.02 -7.99
C ILE A 100 10.83 -1.68 -6.61
N ILE A 101 10.89 -0.87 -5.56
CA ILE A 101 11.03 -1.32 -4.18
C ILE A 101 9.97 -0.68 -3.30
N GLN A 102 9.44 -1.45 -2.35
CA GLN A 102 8.54 -0.99 -1.31
C GLN A 102 9.26 -1.00 0.04
N VAL A 103 9.01 0.02 0.86
CA VAL A 103 9.51 0.09 2.24
C VAL A 103 8.67 -0.82 3.14
N GLU A 104 9.23 -1.94 3.58
CA GLU A 104 8.58 -2.85 4.54
C GLU A 104 8.67 -2.27 5.97
N LYS A 105 9.85 -1.77 6.33
CA LYS A 105 10.14 -1.19 7.65
C LYS A 105 10.98 0.06 7.50
N GLU A 106 10.60 1.10 8.21
CA GLU A 106 11.34 2.37 8.21
C GLU A 106 12.74 2.24 8.81
N GLU A 107 13.55 3.26 8.56
CA GLU A 107 14.86 3.42 9.19
C GLU A 107 14.74 3.40 10.72
N ARG A 108 15.65 2.65 11.35
CA ARG A 108 15.70 2.54 12.82
C ARG A 108 17.10 2.77 13.32
N GLY A 109 17.30 3.91 13.98
CA GLY A 109 18.61 4.31 14.51
C GLY A 109 19.63 4.43 13.38
N ASN A 110 20.63 3.56 13.35
CA ASN A 110 21.66 3.55 12.32
C ASN A 110 21.39 2.58 11.16
N LYS A 111 20.27 1.83 11.20
CA LYS A 111 19.90 0.88 10.13
C LYS A 111 19.01 1.58 9.10
N GLY A 112 19.38 1.44 7.82
CA GLY A 112 18.52 1.84 6.70
C GLY A 112 17.20 1.08 6.68
N ALA A 113 16.25 1.52 5.86
CA ALA A 113 14.95 0.91 5.73
C ALA A 113 15.05 -0.54 5.22
N ALA A 114 14.17 -1.42 5.68
CA ALA A 114 14.04 -2.75 5.08
C ALA A 114 13.17 -2.64 3.83
N LEU A 115 13.68 -3.16 2.72
CA LEU A 115 13.04 -3.07 1.42
C LEU A 115 12.59 -4.44 0.94
N THR A 116 11.55 -4.44 0.12
CA THR A 116 11.11 -5.61 -0.64
C THR A 116 10.81 -5.21 -2.07
N THR A 117 11.08 -6.11 -3.00
CA THR A 117 10.54 -5.96 -4.36
C THR A 117 9.15 -6.57 -4.44
N PHE A 118 8.70 -7.39 -3.49
CA PHE A 118 7.34 -7.94 -3.48
C PHE A 118 6.35 -6.84 -3.07
N ILE A 119 5.79 -6.16 -4.06
CA ILE A 119 4.88 -5.04 -3.82
C ILE A 119 3.59 -5.58 -3.22
N THR A 120 3.07 -4.86 -2.23
CA THR A 120 1.79 -5.16 -1.58
C THR A 120 0.92 -3.92 -1.63
N LEU A 121 -0.29 -4.09 -2.18
CA LEU A 121 -1.30 -3.04 -2.31
C LEU A 121 -2.53 -3.46 -1.51
N PRO A 122 -2.69 -2.99 -0.27
CA PRO A 122 -3.87 -3.29 0.53
C PRO A 122 -5.07 -2.48 0.04
N GLY A 123 -6.18 -3.18 -0.20
CA GLY A 123 -7.52 -2.61 -0.43
C GLY A 123 -8.38 -2.73 0.81
N CYS A 124 -9.69 -2.54 0.67
CA CYS A 124 -10.62 -2.63 1.80
C CYS A 124 -10.77 -4.06 2.32
N TYR A 125 -10.82 -5.02 1.39
CA TYR A 125 -11.11 -6.43 1.62
C TYR A 125 -9.98 -7.34 1.14
N LEU A 126 -9.19 -6.88 0.17
CA LEU A 126 -8.15 -7.65 -0.47
C LEU A 126 -6.76 -7.05 -0.23
N VAL A 127 -5.72 -7.84 -0.45
CA VAL A 127 -4.34 -7.35 -0.62
C VAL A 127 -3.82 -7.94 -1.92
N LEU A 128 -3.55 -7.08 -2.89
CA LEU A 128 -2.95 -7.46 -4.17
C LEU A 128 -1.44 -7.51 -4.03
N MET A 129 -0.83 -8.58 -4.56
CA MET A 129 0.62 -8.76 -4.60
C MET A 129 1.04 -9.04 -6.05
N PRO A 130 1.23 -7.99 -6.87
CA PRO A 130 1.25 -8.11 -8.32
C PRO A 130 2.47 -8.84 -8.89
N ASN A 131 3.50 -9.09 -8.08
CA ASN A 131 4.72 -9.77 -8.49
C ASN A 131 5.07 -10.97 -7.59
N ASN A 132 4.07 -11.52 -6.90
CA ASN A 132 4.22 -12.71 -6.09
C ASN A 132 3.09 -13.72 -6.36
N PRO A 133 3.18 -14.54 -7.43
CA PRO A 133 2.13 -15.50 -7.76
C PRO A 133 1.97 -16.63 -6.75
N ARG A 134 3.00 -16.86 -5.91
CA ARG A 134 2.98 -17.92 -4.90
C ARG A 134 2.19 -17.54 -3.66
N ALA A 135 1.89 -16.25 -3.52
CA ALA A 135 1.32 -15.75 -2.31
C ALA A 135 -0.14 -15.40 -2.54
N GLY A 136 -1.00 -15.91 -1.67
CA GLY A 136 -2.43 -15.76 -1.79
C GLY A 136 -3.18 -16.62 -0.79
N GLY A 137 -4.49 -16.43 -0.74
CA GLY A 137 -5.38 -17.20 0.13
C GLY A 137 -6.18 -16.33 1.08
N VAL A 138 -6.76 -16.97 2.09
CA VAL A 138 -7.65 -16.31 3.05
C VAL A 138 -6.91 -16.02 4.36
N SER A 139 -7.13 -14.82 4.91
CA SER A 139 -6.67 -14.40 6.24
C SER A 139 -6.77 -15.52 7.27
N ARG A 140 -5.71 -15.70 8.07
CA ARG A 140 -5.68 -16.75 9.12
C ARG A 140 -6.71 -16.54 10.23
N ARG A 141 -7.25 -15.33 10.37
CA ARG A 141 -8.31 -15.02 11.36
C ARG A 141 -9.70 -15.53 10.93
N ILE A 142 -9.84 -16.00 9.68
CA ILE A 142 -11.08 -16.60 9.18
C ILE A 142 -10.87 -18.12 9.15
N GLU A 143 -11.76 -18.83 9.84
CA GLU A 143 -11.68 -20.27 10.09
C GLU A 143 -13.04 -20.93 9.81
N GLY A 144 -13.06 -22.26 9.72
CA GLY A 144 -14.28 -23.03 9.49
C GLY A 144 -14.86 -22.86 8.08
N ASP A 145 -16.18 -23.08 7.96
CA ASP A 145 -16.89 -23.13 6.68
C ASP A 145 -16.77 -21.83 5.87
N GLU A 146 -16.74 -20.68 6.54
CA GLU A 146 -16.54 -19.37 5.90
C GLU A 146 -15.21 -19.30 5.12
N ARG A 147 -14.17 -19.96 5.64
CA ARG A 147 -12.87 -20.01 4.98
C ARG A 147 -12.94 -20.76 3.65
N ASP A 148 -13.65 -21.88 3.63
CA ASP A 148 -13.80 -22.72 2.43
C ASP A 148 -14.66 -22.03 1.38
N GLU A 149 -15.71 -21.32 1.80
CA GLU A 149 -16.52 -20.47 0.94
C GLU A 149 -15.68 -19.36 0.28
N LEU A 150 -14.89 -18.63 1.08
CA LEU A 150 -14.02 -17.57 0.57
C LEU A 150 -12.92 -18.10 -0.34
N HIS A 151 -12.42 -19.32 -0.11
CA HIS A 151 -11.52 -19.99 -1.04
C HIS A 151 -12.20 -20.25 -2.40
N GLY A 152 -13.47 -20.65 -2.41
CA GLY A 152 -14.27 -20.79 -3.64
C GLY A 152 -14.45 -19.45 -4.37
N ILE A 153 -14.75 -18.38 -3.64
CA ILE A 153 -14.90 -17.04 -4.20
C ILE A 153 -13.56 -16.53 -4.74
N LEU A 154 -12.45 -16.75 -4.03
CA LEU A 154 -11.10 -16.35 -4.46
C LEU A 154 -10.75 -16.95 -5.84
N ASN A 155 -11.11 -18.21 -6.07
CA ASN A 155 -10.88 -18.89 -7.36
C ASN A 155 -11.78 -18.36 -8.49
N SER A 156 -12.86 -17.65 -8.15
CA SER A 156 -13.80 -17.06 -9.11
C SER A 156 -13.44 -15.61 -9.46
N LEU A 157 -12.51 -14.99 -8.73
CA LEU A 157 -12.02 -13.64 -9.02
C LEU A 157 -11.13 -13.62 -10.27
N GLN A 158 -11.24 -12.56 -11.05
CA GLN A 158 -10.47 -12.37 -12.28
C GLN A 158 -9.10 -11.75 -11.96
N VAL A 159 -8.21 -12.57 -11.40
CA VAL A 159 -6.84 -12.15 -11.06
C VAL A 159 -5.92 -12.39 -12.27
N PRO A 160 -5.18 -11.38 -12.76
CA PRO A 160 -4.20 -11.57 -13.82
C PRO A 160 -3.08 -12.56 -13.47
N ASP A 161 -2.57 -13.25 -14.48
CA ASP A 161 -1.47 -14.20 -14.31
C ASP A 161 -0.25 -13.55 -13.67
N GLY A 162 0.43 -14.29 -12.80
CA GLY A 162 1.63 -13.80 -12.11
C GLY A 162 1.36 -12.98 -10.84
N MET A 163 0.10 -12.67 -10.54
CA MET A 163 -0.29 -11.92 -9.34
C MET A 163 -0.80 -12.82 -8.22
N GLY A 164 -0.55 -12.39 -6.99
CA GLY A 164 -1.07 -12.99 -5.78
C GLY A 164 -2.20 -12.15 -5.17
N LEU A 165 -3.15 -12.79 -4.49
CA LEU A 165 -4.27 -12.10 -3.85
C LEU A 165 -4.61 -12.72 -2.49
N ILE A 166 -4.72 -11.87 -1.46
CA ILE A 166 -5.07 -12.28 -0.10
C ILE A 166 -6.41 -11.66 0.31
N ILE A 167 -7.36 -12.46 0.77
CA ILE A 167 -8.60 -11.97 1.40
C ILE A 167 -8.30 -11.58 2.85
N ARG A 168 -8.52 -10.30 3.19
CA ARG A 168 -8.38 -9.74 4.55
C ARG A 168 -9.53 -10.22 5.44
N THR A 169 -9.35 -10.09 6.76
CA THR A 169 -10.40 -10.41 7.74
C THR A 169 -11.73 -9.68 7.46
N ALA A 170 -11.66 -8.44 6.97
CA ALA A 170 -12.83 -7.65 6.61
C ALA A 170 -13.54 -8.09 5.32
N GLY A 171 -12.88 -8.91 4.50
CA GLY A 171 -13.49 -9.54 3.33
C GLY A 171 -14.40 -10.71 3.68
N GLY A 172 -14.45 -11.13 4.95
CA GLY A 172 -15.39 -12.13 5.45
C GLY A 172 -16.85 -11.75 5.15
N GLY A 173 -17.61 -12.72 4.64
CA GLY A 173 -19.02 -12.55 4.26
C GLY A 173 -19.30 -11.56 3.12
N ARG A 174 -18.30 -11.12 2.34
CA ARG A 174 -18.49 -10.23 1.19
C ARG A 174 -18.79 -11.00 -0.08
N SER A 175 -19.59 -10.39 -0.96
CA SER A 175 -19.95 -11.03 -2.23
C SER A 175 -18.81 -11.01 -3.24
N LEU A 176 -18.90 -11.87 -4.26
CA LEU A 176 -17.93 -11.90 -5.35
C LEU A 176 -17.81 -10.53 -6.03
N GLU A 177 -18.93 -9.82 -6.22
CA GLU A 177 -18.96 -8.51 -6.86
C GLU A 177 -18.22 -7.46 -6.03
N GLU A 178 -18.40 -7.46 -4.70
CA GLU A 178 -17.70 -6.54 -3.80
C GLU A 178 -16.19 -6.78 -3.80
N LEU A 179 -15.77 -8.05 -3.81
CA LEU A 179 -14.36 -8.41 -3.87
C LEU A 179 -13.75 -8.13 -5.24
N GLN A 180 -14.45 -8.42 -6.34
CA GLN A 180 -13.98 -8.11 -7.69
C GLN A 180 -13.80 -6.60 -7.87
N TRP A 181 -14.70 -5.80 -7.32
CA TRP A 181 -14.59 -4.36 -7.40
C TRP A 181 -13.40 -3.80 -6.62
N ASP A 182 -13.12 -4.32 -5.42
CA ASP A 182 -11.91 -3.98 -4.65
C ASP A 182 -10.63 -4.40 -5.42
N LEU A 183 -10.66 -5.57 -6.07
CA LEU A 183 -9.57 -6.04 -6.93
C LEU A 183 -9.34 -5.10 -8.12
N ASP A 184 -10.39 -4.66 -8.81
CA ASP A 184 -10.29 -3.78 -9.97
C ASP A 184 -9.64 -2.43 -9.61
N ILE A 185 -9.91 -1.90 -8.41
CA ILE A 185 -9.24 -0.68 -7.91
C ILE A 185 -7.75 -0.93 -7.70
N LEU A 186 -7.40 -2.05 -7.06
CA LEU A 186 -6.00 -2.39 -6.81
C LEU A 186 -5.23 -2.62 -8.12
N LEU A 187 -5.86 -3.21 -9.13
CA LEU A 187 -5.27 -3.38 -10.46
C LEU A 187 -5.06 -2.03 -11.17
N ARG A 188 -6.02 -1.10 -11.06
CA ARG A 188 -5.83 0.27 -11.59
C ARG A 188 -4.68 0.99 -10.90
N LEU A 189 -4.61 0.91 -9.57
CA LEU A 189 -3.51 1.49 -8.80
C LEU A 189 -2.16 0.90 -9.24
N TRP A 190 -2.09 -0.43 -9.39
CA TRP A 190 -0.89 -1.08 -9.88
C TRP A 190 -0.47 -0.61 -11.28
N ASN A 191 -1.42 -0.45 -12.20
CA ASN A 191 -1.13 0.07 -13.53
C ASN A 191 -0.58 1.50 -13.48
N VAL A 192 -1.12 2.36 -12.62
CA VAL A 192 -0.61 3.72 -12.41
C VAL A 192 0.81 3.69 -11.83
N ILE A 193 1.10 2.78 -10.89
CA ILE A 193 2.44 2.60 -10.32
C ILE A 193 3.43 2.15 -11.40
N CYS A 194 3.06 1.16 -12.24
CA CYS A 194 3.89 0.70 -13.34
C CYS A 194 4.18 1.82 -14.35
N GLN A 195 3.14 2.55 -14.76
CA GLN A 195 3.28 3.70 -15.66
C GLN A 195 4.21 4.73 -15.04
N ALA A 196 3.97 5.17 -13.80
CA ALA A 196 4.84 6.13 -13.12
C ALA A 196 6.30 5.66 -12.93
N ALA A 197 6.54 4.34 -12.89
CA ALA A 197 7.88 3.75 -12.80
C ALA A 197 8.62 3.65 -14.15
N GLU A 198 7.87 3.68 -15.25
CA GLU A 198 8.34 3.72 -16.65
C GLU A 198 8.33 5.16 -17.20
N ASP A 199 7.50 6.02 -16.63
CA ASP A 199 7.12 7.31 -17.18
C ASP A 199 8.24 8.35 -17.13
N GLU A 200 8.23 9.11 -18.21
CA GLU A 200 9.08 10.24 -18.51
C GLU A 200 8.67 11.41 -17.61
N LYS A 201 9.60 11.91 -16.79
CA LYS A 201 9.54 13.15 -15.98
C LYS A 201 8.14 13.74 -15.76
N GLY A 202 7.58 13.52 -14.57
CA GLY A 202 6.34 14.14 -14.13
C GLY A 202 6.25 15.64 -14.46
N GLY A 203 5.16 16.02 -15.14
CA GLY A 203 4.77 17.40 -15.36
C GLY A 203 4.81 17.86 -16.82
N SER A 204 3.65 17.78 -17.49
CA SER A 204 3.18 18.71 -18.53
C SER A 204 4.24 19.45 -19.35
N SER A 205 5.02 18.76 -20.18
CA SER A 205 5.55 19.36 -21.41
C SER A 205 6.07 18.28 -22.34
N SER A 206 5.33 18.11 -23.44
CA SER A 206 5.79 17.40 -24.63
C SER A 206 7.13 17.97 -25.08
N THR A 207 8.21 17.18 -25.01
CA THR A 207 9.30 17.03 -26.00
C THR A 207 10.53 16.42 -25.32
N SER A 208 10.61 15.08 -25.26
CA SER A 208 11.82 14.24 -25.44
C SER A 208 11.65 12.91 -24.68
N ALA A 209 11.66 11.80 -25.42
CA ALA A 209 11.55 10.44 -24.91
C ALA A 209 12.76 10.05 -24.06
N ALA A 210 12.74 10.39 -22.76
CA ALA A 210 13.85 10.14 -21.85
C ALA A 210 13.34 9.57 -20.52
N HIS A 211 13.68 8.30 -20.29
CA HIS A 211 13.53 7.56 -19.03
C HIS A 211 13.89 8.43 -17.83
N ARG A 212 13.01 8.53 -16.83
CA ARG A 212 13.36 9.20 -15.56
C ARG A 212 14.33 8.28 -14.80
N PRO A 213 15.60 8.67 -14.61
CA PRO A 213 16.54 7.82 -13.90
C PRO A 213 16.17 7.71 -12.42
N ALA A 214 16.40 6.53 -11.83
CA ALA A 214 16.34 6.36 -10.39
C ALA A 214 17.41 7.23 -9.68
N PRO A 215 17.20 7.61 -8.40
CA PRO A 215 16.06 7.24 -7.55
C PRO A 215 14.92 8.27 -7.54
N PHE A 216 13.68 7.79 -7.35
CA PHE A 216 12.51 8.65 -7.10
C PHE A 216 11.33 7.93 -6.44
N LEU A 217 10.49 8.69 -5.73
CA LEU A 217 9.21 8.22 -5.19
C LEU A 217 8.19 8.00 -6.31
N ILE A 218 7.60 6.80 -6.36
CA ILE A 218 6.53 6.42 -7.32
C ILE A 218 5.16 6.57 -6.67
N TYR A 219 5.01 6.01 -5.47
CA TYR A 219 3.75 6.02 -4.73
C TYR A 219 4.00 6.32 -3.26
N GLN A 220 3.29 7.33 -2.76
CA GLN A 220 3.23 7.67 -1.35
C GLN A 220 2.01 7.02 -0.73
N GLU A 221 2.22 6.30 0.35
CA GLU A 221 1.13 5.75 1.15
C GLU A 221 0.30 6.89 1.76
N GLY A 222 -1.02 6.75 1.74
CA GLY A 222 -1.93 7.78 2.24
C GLY A 222 -1.73 8.09 3.73
N ASN A 223 -2.15 9.30 4.14
CA ASN A 223 -2.16 9.70 5.55
C ASN A 223 -3.06 8.80 6.41
N ALA A 224 -3.04 9.00 7.73
CA ALA A 224 -3.85 8.21 8.67
C ALA A 224 -5.34 8.19 8.32
N VAL A 225 -5.90 9.27 7.75
CA VAL A 225 -7.31 9.31 7.36
C VAL A 225 -7.58 8.35 6.21
N ILE A 226 -6.78 8.40 5.15
CA ILE A 226 -6.90 7.48 4.00
C ILE A 226 -6.71 6.02 4.44
N ARG A 227 -5.72 5.76 5.30
CA ARG A 227 -5.49 4.42 5.86
C ARG A 227 -6.65 3.94 6.72
N ALA A 228 -7.23 4.82 7.54
CA ALA A 228 -8.39 4.48 8.37
C ALA A 228 -9.62 4.19 7.51
N LEU A 229 -9.86 4.95 6.43
CA LEU A 229 -10.92 4.64 5.48
C LEU A 229 -10.70 3.26 4.85
N ARG A 230 -9.52 2.95 4.33
CA ARG A 230 -9.23 1.61 3.79
C ARG A 230 -9.47 0.50 4.81
N ASP A 231 -8.97 0.67 6.03
CA ASP A 231 -8.88 -0.40 7.01
C ASP A 231 -10.15 -0.58 7.84
N TYR A 232 -10.99 0.46 7.97
CA TYR A 232 -12.16 0.44 8.84
C TYR A 232 -13.47 0.85 8.17
N LEU A 233 -13.47 1.31 6.92
CA LEU A 233 -14.73 1.63 6.25
C LEU A 233 -15.51 0.34 5.94
N ARG A 234 -16.57 0.12 6.72
CA ARG A 234 -17.45 -1.06 6.65
C ARG A 234 -18.92 -0.62 6.60
N LYS A 235 -19.82 -1.52 6.18
CA LYS A 235 -21.26 -1.22 6.01
C LYS A 235 -21.92 -0.75 7.31
N GLU A 236 -21.37 -1.14 8.45
CA GLU A 236 -21.83 -0.82 9.80
C GLU A 236 -21.44 0.60 10.24
N ILE A 237 -20.61 1.32 9.47
CA ILE A 237 -20.31 2.73 9.76
C ILE A 237 -21.45 3.60 9.23
N ASP A 238 -22.28 4.10 10.13
CA ASP A 238 -23.43 4.95 9.77
C ASP A 238 -23.00 6.31 9.24
N GLU A 239 -22.03 6.96 9.91
CA GLU A 239 -21.60 8.32 9.61
C GLU A 239 -20.08 8.50 9.78
N ILE A 240 -19.52 9.39 8.95
CA ILE A 240 -18.14 9.88 9.01
C ILE A 240 -18.20 11.39 9.25
N LEU A 241 -17.95 11.82 10.48
CA LEU A 241 -17.94 13.24 10.85
C LEU A 241 -16.52 13.78 10.79
N ILE A 242 -16.33 14.88 10.06
CA ILE A 242 -15.02 15.51 9.84
C ILE A 242 -15.15 16.98 10.24
N ASP A 243 -14.28 17.50 11.09
CA ASP A 243 -14.38 18.88 11.59
C ASP A 243 -13.53 19.92 10.83
N HIS A 244 -12.90 19.51 9.73
CA HIS A 244 -12.08 20.38 8.88
C HIS A 244 -12.49 20.28 7.41
N THR A 245 -12.66 21.43 6.74
CA THR A 245 -13.16 21.50 5.35
C THR A 245 -12.23 20.84 4.34
N ASP A 246 -10.93 21.17 4.34
CA ASP A 246 -9.97 20.57 3.40
C ASP A 246 -9.93 19.04 3.50
N VAL A 247 -9.86 18.51 4.73
CA VAL A 247 -9.86 17.06 4.97
C VAL A 247 -11.17 16.43 4.52
N TYR A 248 -12.31 17.10 4.71
CA TYR A 248 -13.59 16.65 4.20
C TYR A 248 -13.58 16.53 2.68
N GLU A 249 -13.10 17.55 1.97
CA GLU A 249 -13.02 17.54 0.50
C GLU A 249 -12.08 16.44 -0.02
N ASP A 250 -10.92 16.26 0.63
CA ASP A 250 -9.96 15.22 0.26
C ASP A 250 -10.53 13.82 0.48
N VAL A 251 -11.27 13.60 1.58
CA VAL A 251 -11.96 12.33 1.84
C VAL A 251 -13.05 12.06 0.81
N VAL A 252 -13.85 13.07 0.45
CA VAL A 252 -14.89 12.92 -0.58
C VAL A 252 -14.26 12.54 -1.93
N LYS A 253 -13.24 13.27 -2.38
CA LYS A 253 -12.51 12.97 -3.64
C LYS A 253 -11.92 11.56 -3.61
N HIS A 254 -11.38 11.13 -2.48
CA HIS A 254 -10.84 9.79 -2.34
C HIS A 254 -11.94 8.72 -2.45
N LEU A 255 -13.06 8.90 -1.75
CA LEU A 255 -14.19 7.98 -1.78
C LEU A 255 -14.87 7.89 -3.15
N GLU A 256 -14.88 8.96 -3.95
CA GLU A 256 -15.35 8.92 -5.35
C GLU A 256 -14.59 7.91 -6.20
N LEU A 257 -13.31 7.67 -5.90
CA LEU A 257 -12.49 6.68 -6.59
C LEU A 257 -12.65 5.29 -5.98
N ILE A 258 -12.70 5.20 -4.65
CA ILE A 258 -12.52 3.94 -3.93
C ILE A 258 -13.74 3.37 -3.23
N ARG A 259 -14.81 4.13 -2.96
CA ARG A 259 -16.10 3.72 -2.34
C ARG A 259 -17.19 4.79 -2.51
N PRO A 260 -17.76 4.98 -3.72
CA PRO A 260 -18.77 6.02 -3.95
C PRO A 260 -20.04 5.85 -3.09
N ASP A 261 -20.34 4.61 -2.70
CA ASP A 261 -21.47 4.25 -1.85
C ASP A 261 -21.40 4.82 -0.42
N PHE A 262 -20.22 5.26 0.02
CA PHE A 262 -20.01 5.86 1.34
C PHE A 262 -20.03 7.39 1.37
N ILE A 263 -20.05 8.06 0.22
CA ILE A 263 -19.96 9.53 0.13
C ILE A 263 -21.11 10.19 0.91
N SER A 264 -22.33 9.65 0.82
CA SER A 264 -23.51 10.18 1.51
C SER A 264 -23.41 10.12 3.04
N ARG A 265 -22.51 9.29 3.57
CA ARG A 265 -22.26 9.14 5.01
C ARG A 265 -21.22 10.13 5.53
N VAL A 266 -20.49 10.82 4.64
CA VAL A 266 -19.49 11.82 5.02
C VAL A 266 -20.17 13.16 5.28
N LYS A 267 -19.97 13.71 6.47
CA LYS A 267 -20.55 14.99 6.88
C LYS A 267 -19.47 15.90 7.46
N LEU A 268 -19.49 17.16 7.03
CA LEU A 268 -18.70 18.22 7.63
C LEU A 268 -19.37 18.65 8.94
N TYR A 269 -18.68 18.42 10.06
CA TYR A 269 -19.07 18.86 11.38
C TYR A 269 -18.78 20.37 11.52
N LYS A 270 -19.79 21.13 11.96
CA LYS A 270 -19.75 22.60 12.02
C LYS A 270 -20.20 23.16 13.37
N ASP A 271 -20.49 22.29 14.34
CA ASP A 271 -20.94 22.74 15.65
C ASP A 271 -19.80 23.39 16.42
N PRO A 272 -20.10 24.35 17.31
CA PRO A 272 -19.08 25.06 18.09
C PRO A 272 -18.43 24.18 19.17
N THR A 273 -19.10 23.11 19.58
CA THR A 273 -18.55 22.14 20.54
C THR A 273 -17.48 21.30 19.82
N PRO A 274 -16.28 21.07 20.39
CA PRO A 274 -15.29 20.22 19.74
C PRO A 274 -15.81 18.79 19.55
N LEU A 275 -15.51 18.19 18.39
CA LEU A 275 -16.08 16.90 17.93
C LEU A 275 -15.95 15.73 18.93
N PHE A 276 -14.90 15.71 19.75
CA PHE A 276 -14.61 14.62 20.70
C PHE A 276 -15.08 14.90 22.14
N THR A 277 -15.83 15.98 22.36
CA THR A 277 -16.36 16.36 23.69
C THR A 277 -17.63 15.59 24.01
#